data_AF-A0A524HTD9-F1
#
_entry.id   AF-A0A524HTD9-F1
#
_cell.length_a   1.000
_cell.length_b   1.000
_cell.length_c   1.000
_cell.angle_alpha   90.00
_cell.angle_beta   90.00
_cell.angle_gamma   90.00
#
_symmetry.space_group_name_H-M   'P 1'
#
loop_
_entity.id
_entity.type
_entity.pdbx_description
1 polymer ?
#
loop_
_entity_poly.entity_id
_entity_poly.type
_entity_poly.pdbx_seq_one_letter_code
_entity_poly.pdbx_strand_id
1 'polypeptide(L)'
;IREIFAAYTPLVEPLSLDEAYLDVTENLKGIATATEIAKQIRADIRAATGLTASAGVSYNKFLAKMASDQRKPDGLFVILPQDGEAFVETLPVAKFHGIGPATDAKMAKLGLRTGADLKAQSLEFLSKHFGKAGPHYYWISRGIDHREVKADRVRKSIGAENTFADDLYGFEEAREALKPIIEKVWRHCDRTHIRGRTLTLKAKFVDFQQITRSRTRENPIQSQDEIEEIAFALLQPLFPVAQGIRLLGVTLSSLDGKDTQSVEQLRLSI
;
A
#
# COMPACT_ATOMS: atom_id res chain seq x y z
N ILE A 1 4.62 -10.55 15.84
CA ILE A 1 5.58 -9.41 15.87
C ILE A 1 4.94 -8.04 16.13
N ARG A 2 3.70 -7.77 15.68
CA ARG A 2 3.05 -6.45 15.92
C ARG A 2 2.86 -6.11 17.41
N GLU A 3 2.51 -7.09 18.23
CA GLU A 3 2.44 -6.93 19.69
C GLU A 3 3.80 -6.55 20.30
N ILE A 4 4.91 -7.11 19.78
CA ILE A 4 6.26 -6.73 20.20
C ILE A 4 6.52 -5.27 19.87
N PHE A 5 6.17 -4.81 18.66
CA PHE A 5 6.31 -3.39 18.28
C PHE A 5 5.52 -2.45 19.19
N ALA A 6 4.26 -2.81 19.52
CA ALA A 6 3.39 -2.03 20.38
C ALA A 6 3.93 -1.87 21.82
N ALA A 7 4.82 -2.76 22.27
CA ALA A 7 5.47 -2.64 23.57
C ALA A 7 6.57 -1.55 23.61
N TYR A 8 6.98 -1.01 22.45
CA TYR A 8 7.98 0.07 22.35
C TYR A 8 7.38 1.42 22.00
N THR A 9 6.33 1.46 21.18
CA THR A 9 5.65 2.69 20.76
C THR A 9 4.22 2.39 20.32
N PRO A 10 3.25 3.30 20.57
CA PRO A 10 1.92 3.20 19.94
C PRO A 10 1.95 3.55 18.44
N LEU A 11 2.99 4.25 17.96
CA LEU A 11 3.12 4.70 16.58
C LEU A 11 3.74 3.60 15.70
N VAL A 12 2.92 2.58 15.38
CA VAL A 12 3.32 1.45 14.53
C VAL A 12 2.49 1.47 13.24
N GLU A 13 3.12 1.75 12.09
CA GLU A 13 2.47 1.73 10.78
C GLU A 13 2.87 0.45 10.01
N PRO A 14 1.99 -0.57 9.92
CA PRO A 14 2.28 -1.78 9.17
C PRO A 14 2.34 -1.52 7.67
N LEU A 15 3.40 -2.00 7.02
CA LEU A 15 3.57 -2.00 5.57
C LEU A 15 3.07 -3.31 4.96
N SER A 16 3.39 -4.42 5.62
CA SER A 16 3.05 -5.79 5.21
C SER A 16 2.73 -6.66 6.44
N LEU A 17 2.80 -7.98 6.29
CA LEU A 17 2.69 -8.92 7.41
C LEU A 17 3.93 -8.86 8.32
N ASP A 18 5.09 -8.66 7.71
CA ASP A 18 6.42 -8.78 8.30
C ASP A 18 7.19 -7.44 8.42
N GLU A 19 6.68 -6.35 7.85
CA GLU A 19 7.32 -5.03 7.90
C GLU A 19 6.39 -3.96 8.51
N ALA A 20 6.97 -3.05 9.29
CA ALA A 20 6.31 -1.87 9.84
C ALA A 20 7.30 -0.71 10.03
N TYR A 21 6.81 0.54 9.95
CA TYR A 21 7.50 1.70 10.49
C TYR A 21 7.12 1.89 11.96
N LEU A 22 8.10 2.28 12.78
CA LEU A 22 7.89 2.63 14.18
C LEU A 22 8.46 4.02 14.40
N ASP A 23 7.66 4.93 14.96
CA ASP A 23 8.19 6.18 15.50
C ASP A 23 8.54 5.98 16.97
N VAL A 24 9.82 6.11 17.28
CA VAL A 24 10.39 5.88 18.60
C VAL A 24 11.01 7.14 19.20
N THR A 25 10.65 8.31 18.64
CA THR A 25 11.08 9.62 19.16
C THR A 25 10.71 9.75 20.63
N GLU A 26 9.47 9.41 20.97
CA GLU A 26 9.01 9.17 22.34
C GLU A 26 8.63 7.69 22.47
N ASN A 27 9.43 6.92 23.20
CA ASN A 27 9.21 5.48 23.36
C ASN A 27 8.74 5.12 24.78
N LEU A 28 7.91 4.08 24.88
CA LEU A 28 7.26 3.64 26.11
C LEU A 28 8.23 3.12 27.18
N LYS A 29 9.49 2.83 26.79
CA LYS A 29 10.51 2.22 27.66
C LYS A 29 11.57 3.23 28.14
N GLY A 30 11.49 4.49 27.74
CA GLY A 30 12.49 5.51 28.09
C GLY A 30 13.91 5.21 27.57
N ILE A 31 14.04 4.41 26.51
CA ILE A 31 15.34 4.03 25.94
C ILE A 31 15.91 5.22 25.16
N ALA A 32 17.17 5.57 25.43
CA ALA A 32 17.77 6.80 24.92
C ALA A 32 18.04 6.82 23.41
N THR A 33 18.22 5.66 22.76
CA THR A 33 18.60 5.61 21.34
C THR A 33 17.72 4.66 20.55
N ALA A 34 17.31 5.08 19.35
CA ALA A 34 16.56 4.25 18.41
C ALA A 34 17.33 3.00 17.96
N THR A 35 18.66 3.07 17.93
CA THR A 35 19.54 1.92 17.66
C THR A 35 19.40 0.83 18.71
N GLU A 36 19.34 1.21 20.00
CA GLU A 36 19.15 0.26 21.08
C GLU A 36 17.75 -0.34 21.06
N ILE A 37 16.73 0.47 20.81
CA ILE A 37 15.34 0.00 20.61
C ILE A 37 15.29 -1.05 19.48
N ALA A 38 15.91 -0.76 18.33
CA ALA A 38 15.93 -1.69 17.21
C ALA A 38 16.67 -3.00 17.53
N LYS A 39 17.75 -2.98 18.34
CA LYS A 39 18.41 -4.22 18.81
C LYS A 39 17.49 -5.03 19.71
N GLN A 40 16.82 -4.39 20.67
CA GLN A 40 15.92 -5.08 21.59
C GLN A 40 14.71 -5.67 20.86
N ILE A 41 14.09 -4.93 19.94
CA ILE A 41 12.99 -5.45 19.09
C ILE A 41 13.43 -6.70 18.32
N ARG A 42 14.63 -6.69 17.72
CA ARG A 42 15.15 -7.86 17.00
C ARG A 42 15.35 -9.06 17.93
N ALA A 43 15.91 -8.83 19.13
CA ALA A 43 16.09 -9.88 20.13
C ALA A 43 14.74 -10.45 20.61
N ASP A 44 13.75 -9.59 20.88
CA ASP A 44 12.40 -9.98 21.29
C ASP A 44 11.70 -10.79 20.19
N ILE A 45 11.82 -10.39 18.92
CA ILE A 45 11.29 -11.16 17.79
C ILE A 45 11.93 -12.56 17.77
N ARG A 46 13.25 -12.64 17.92
CA ARG A 46 13.97 -13.91 17.92
C ARG A 46 13.55 -14.80 19.08
N ALA A 47 13.42 -14.24 20.28
CA ALA A 47 13.00 -14.96 21.49
C ALA A 47 11.56 -15.48 21.36
N ALA A 48 10.63 -14.67 20.84
CA ALA A 48 9.22 -15.01 20.76
C ALA A 48 8.88 -15.94 19.59
N THR A 49 9.62 -15.89 18.48
CA THR A 49 9.23 -16.57 17.22
C THR A 49 10.28 -17.56 16.71
N GLY A 50 11.52 -17.50 17.21
CA GLY A 50 12.65 -18.22 16.62
C GLY A 50 13.10 -17.65 15.27
N LEU A 51 12.53 -16.55 14.77
CA LEU A 51 12.89 -15.94 13.49
C LEU A 51 13.84 -14.74 13.66
N THR A 52 14.65 -14.45 12.65
CA THR A 52 15.50 -13.26 12.61
C THR A 52 14.76 -12.09 11.96
N ALA A 53 15.11 -10.86 12.34
CA ALA A 53 14.62 -9.64 11.70
C ALA A 53 15.78 -8.68 11.41
N SER A 54 15.70 -7.95 10.31
CA SER A 54 16.58 -6.81 10.05
C SER A 54 15.89 -5.50 10.42
N ALA A 55 16.67 -4.49 10.81
CA ALA A 55 16.16 -3.17 11.18
C ALA A 55 16.96 -2.04 10.51
N GLY A 56 16.24 -1.00 10.09
CA GLY A 56 16.81 0.25 9.60
C GLY A 56 16.40 1.39 10.53
N VAL A 57 17.35 2.23 10.91
CA VAL A 57 17.10 3.39 11.79
C VAL A 57 17.54 4.65 11.06
N SER A 58 16.65 5.65 10.99
CA SER A 58 16.99 6.98 10.50
C SER A 58 15.97 8.01 10.98
N TYR A 59 16.17 9.26 10.60
CA TYR A 59 15.37 10.42 11.02
C TYR A 59 14.09 10.62 10.20
N ASN A 60 13.86 9.81 9.16
CA ASN A 60 12.61 9.80 8.42
C ASN A 60 12.31 8.41 7.82
N LYS A 61 11.06 8.22 7.39
CA LYS A 61 10.55 6.93 6.88
C LYS A 61 11.31 6.44 5.65
N PHE A 62 11.55 7.30 4.67
CA PHE A 62 12.27 6.94 3.46
C PHE A 62 13.64 6.35 3.79
N LEU A 63 14.48 7.08 4.53
CA LEU A 63 15.83 6.63 4.89
C LEU A 63 15.81 5.42 5.82
N ALA A 64 14.86 5.33 6.75
CA ALA A 64 14.73 4.15 7.61
C ALA A 64 14.44 2.89 6.78
N LYS A 65 13.59 2.99 5.74
CA LYS A 65 13.35 1.87 4.81
C LYS A 65 14.56 1.55 3.96
N MET A 66 15.28 2.56 3.48
CA MET A 66 16.51 2.34 2.72
C MET A 66 17.59 1.65 3.58
N ALA A 67 17.68 2.02 4.86
CA ALA A 67 18.61 1.42 5.82
C ALA A 67 18.29 -0.05 6.09
N SER A 68 17.01 -0.42 6.23
CA SER A 68 16.62 -1.78 6.61
C SER A 68 17.00 -2.85 5.58
N ASP A 69 17.21 -2.45 4.32
CA ASP A 69 17.62 -3.34 3.23
C ASP A 69 19.16 -3.49 3.10
N GLN A 70 19.98 -2.63 3.71
CA GLN A 70 21.44 -2.59 3.48
C GLN A 70 22.21 -3.80 4.01
N ARG A 71 21.80 -4.34 5.16
CA ARG A 71 22.52 -5.42 5.86
C ARG A 71 21.66 -6.66 6.06
N LYS A 72 20.72 -6.94 5.15
CA LYS A 72 19.96 -8.19 5.19
C LYS A 72 20.88 -9.38 4.84
N PRO A 73 20.70 -10.56 5.47
CA PRO A 73 19.75 -10.89 6.54
C PRO A 73 20.28 -10.58 7.96
N ASP A 74 19.36 -10.50 8.93
CA ASP A 74 19.64 -10.35 10.38
C ASP A 74 20.57 -9.16 10.75
N GLY A 75 20.41 -8.04 10.06
CA GLY A 75 21.27 -6.87 10.22
C GLY A 75 20.56 -5.66 10.79
N LEU A 76 21.34 -4.75 11.34
CA LEU A 76 20.91 -3.42 11.74
C LEU A 76 21.78 -2.38 11.05
N PHE A 77 21.16 -1.38 10.42
CA PHE A 77 21.85 -0.27 9.78
C PHE A 77 21.24 1.07 10.19
N VAL A 78 22.09 2.06 10.43
CA VAL A 78 21.70 3.39 10.90
C VAL A 78 22.19 4.42 9.89
N ILE A 79 21.30 5.29 9.45
CA ILE A 79 21.63 6.46 8.62
C ILE A 79 21.41 7.70 9.48
N LEU A 80 22.49 8.41 9.80
CA LEU A 80 22.45 9.62 10.63
C LEU A 80 22.04 10.84 9.78
N PRO A 81 21.51 11.91 10.42
CA PRO A 81 21.09 13.13 9.72
C PRO A 81 22.15 13.72 8.78
N GLN A 82 23.41 13.77 9.21
CA GLN A 82 24.50 14.32 8.41
C GLN A 82 24.89 13.46 7.21
N ASP A 83 24.56 12.17 7.22
CA ASP A 83 24.93 11.21 6.18
C ASP A 83 23.78 10.97 5.18
N GLY A 84 22.56 11.37 5.53
CA GLY A 84 21.35 11.00 4.81
C GLY A 84 21.35 11.42 3.34
N GLU A 85 21.68 12.67 3.06
CA GLU A 85 21.71 13.19 1.70
C GLU A 85 22.81 12.54 0.85
N ALA A 86 24.05 12.50 1.36
CA ALA A 86 25.18 11.87 0.67
C ALA A 86 24.93 10.37 0.40
N PHE A 87 24.32 9.67 1.36
CA PHE A 87 23.91 8.28 1.18
C PHE A 87 22.96 8.13 -0.01
N VAL A 88 21.93 8.98 -0.11
CA VAL A 88 20.95 8.92 -1.20
C VAL A 88 21.57 9.19 -2.56
N GLU A 89 22.50 10.14 -2.66
CA GLU A 89 23.18 10.48 -3.91
C GLU A 89 23.89 9.29 -4.55
N THR A 90 24.51 8.42 -3.73
CA THR A 90 25.28 7.26 -4.20
C THR A 90 24.42 6.11 -4.72
N LEU A 91 23.12 6.12 -4.43
CA LEU A 91 22.25 4.97 -4.70
C LEU A 91 21.62 5.05 -6.10
N PRO A 92 21.48 3.89 -6.78
CA PRO A 92 20.64 3.80 -7.97
C PRO A 92 19.18 4.13 -7.62
N VAL A 93 18.49 4.88 -8.49
CA VAL A 93 17.07 5.25 -8.27
C VAL A 93 16.16 4.03 -8.18
N ALA A 94 16.51 2.94 -8.88
CA ALA A 94 15.81 1.65 -8.81
C ALA A 94 15.78 1.04 -7.38
N LYS A 95 16.67 1.47 -6.49
CA LYS A 95 16.69 1.03 -5.08
C LYS A 95 15.76 1.85 -4.19
N PHE A 96 15.27 3.01 -4.64
CA PHE A 96 14.47 3.89 -3.80
C PHE A 96 13.11 3.24 -3.55
N HIS A 97 12.69 3.23 -2.27
CA HIS A 97 11.38 2.75 -1.91
C HIS A 97 10.27 3.58 -2.61
N GLY A 98 9.43 2.91 -3.39
CA GLY A 98 8.36 3.53 -4.19
C GLY A 98 8.68 3.68 -5.68
N ILE A 99 9.92 3.42 -6.10
CA ILE A 99 10.30 3.38 -7.52
C ILE A 99 10.25 1.94 -8.02
N GLY A 100 9.19 1.61 -8.78
CA GLY A 100 9.06 0.32 -9.45
C GLY A 100 9.66 0.31 -10.86
N PRO A 101 9.71 -0.86 -11.54
CA PRO A 101 10.37 -1.03 -12.84
C PRO A 101 9.91 -0.06 -13.94
N ALA A 102 8.62 0.28 -13.97
CA ALA A 102 8.07 1.23 -14.95
C ALA A 102 8.57 2.67 -14.72
N THR A 103 8.65 3.08 -13.45
CA THR A 103 9.17 4.40 -13.08
C THR A 103 10.68 4.46 -13.32
N ASP A 104 11.42 3.41 -12.96
CA ASP A 104 12.86 3.28 -13.21
C ASP A 104 13.18 3.36 -14.71
N ALA A 105 12.46 2.60 -15.55
CA ALA A 105 12.62 2.69 -17.01
C ALA A 105 12.31 4.08 -17.56
N LYS A 106 11.34 4.79 -16.99
CA LYS A 106 11.04 6.19 -17.36
C LYS A 106 12.15 7.15 -16.92
N MET A 107 12.68 6.99 -15.71
CA MET A 107 13.81 7.75 -15.19
C MET A 107 15.07 7.55 -16.03
N ALA A 108 15.37 6.29 -16.40
CA ALA A 108 16.50 5.95 -17.24
C ALA A 108 16.43 6.62 -18.64
N LYS A 109 15.24 6.73 -19.24
CA LYS A 109 15.03 7.46 -20.51
C LYS A 109 15.30 8.97 -20.39
N LEU A 110 15.20 9.53 -19.18
CA LEU A 110 15.51 10.92 -18.88
C LEU A 110 16.96 11.10 -18.37
N GLY A 111 17.77 10.04 -18.38
CA GLY A 111 19.14 10.07 -17.87
C GLY A 111 19.26 10.03 -16.34
N LEU A 112 18.17 9.78 -15.61
CA LEU A 112 18.14 9.76 -14.15
C LEU A 112 18.41 8.33 -13.67
N ARG A 113 19.64 8.03 -13.25
CA ARG A 113 20.04 6.67 -12.82
C ARG A 113 20.37 6.60 -11.34
N THR A 114 20.82 7.70 -10.76
CA THR A 114 21.28 7.81 -9.37
C THR A 114 20.50 8.86 -8.59
N GLY A 115 20.61 8.82 -7.26
CA GLY A 115 20.08 9.88 -6.41
C GLY A 115 20.69 11.25 -6.74
N ALA A 116 21.98 11.29 -7.11
CA ALA A 116 22.65 12.50 -7.56
C ALA A 116 21.98 13.09 -8.82
N ASP A 117 21.65 12.25 -9.80
CA ASP A 117 20.96 12.69 -11.02
C ASP A 117 19.58 13.30 -10.70
N LEU A 118 18.82 12.67 -9.79
CA LEU A 118 17.53 13.19 -9.31
C LEU A 118 17.69 14.52 -8.57
N LYS A 119 18.70 14.61 -7.69
CA LYS A 119 18.96 15.83 -6.91
C LYS A 119 19.30 17.01 -7.82
N ALA A 120 20.02 16.77 -8.92
CA ALA A 120 20.38 17.80 -9.89
C ALA A 120 19.16 18.40 -10.64
N GLN A 121 17.98 17.76 -10.59
CA GLN A 121 16.79 18.26 -11.27
C GLN A 121 16.01 19.29 -10.44
N SER A 122 15.33 20.20 -11.13
CA SER A 122 14.40 21.13 -10.51
C SER A 122 13.09 20.45 -10.11
N LEU A 123 12.40 21.05 -9.14
CA LEU A 123 11.06 20.62 -8.74
C LEU A 123 10.07 20.68 -9.91
N GLU A 124 10.19 21.70 -10.77
CA GLU A 124 9.37 21.86 -11.96
C GLU A 124 9.59 20.72 -12.96
N PHE A 125 10.86 20.38 -13.23
CA PHE A 125 11.20 19.27 -14.12
C PHE A 125 10.59 17.95 -13.62
N LEU A 126 10.80 17.62 -12.34
CA LEU A 126 10.27 16.39 -11.77
C LEU A 126 8.74 16.39 -11.73
N SER A 127 8.10 17.53 -11.45
CA SER A 127 6.63 17.65 -11.47
C SER A 127 6.07 17.49 -12.88
N LYS A 128 6.72 18.07 -13.89
CA LYS A 128 6.34 17.93 -15.31
C LYS A 128 6.42 16.48 -15.77
N HIS A 129 7.50 15.77 -15.41
CA HIS A 129 7.72 14.41 -15.89
C HIS A 129 7.00 13.35 -15.05
N PHE A 130 6.80 13.54 -13.74
CA PHE A 130 6.25 12.52 -12.83
C PHE A 130 4.93 12.93 -12.14
N GLY A 131 4.36 14.08 -12.49
CA GLY A 131 3.09 14.57 -11.96
C GLY A 131 3.14 14.68 -10.44
N LYS A 132 2.13 14.11 -9.77
CA LYS A 132 2.00 14.13 -8.30
C LYS A 132 3.19 13.48 -7.56
N ALA A 133 3.93 12.59 -8.21
CA ALA A 133 5.12 11.96 -7.60
C ALA A 133 6.39 12.81 -7.73
N GLY A 134 6.40 13.81 -8.62
CA GLY A 134 7.56 14.68 -8.86
C GLY A 134 8.10 15.36 -7.60
N PRO A 135 7.25 16.05 -6.81
CA PRO A 135 7.68 16.65 -5.55
C PRO A 135 8.25 15.62 -4.56
N HIS A 136 7.71 14.40 -4.52
CA HIS A 136 8.25 13.35 -3.67
C HIS A 136 9.68 12.98 -4.06
N TYR A 137 9.94 12.75 -5.36
CA TYR A 137 11.30 12.44 -5.85
C TYR A 137 12.29 13.58 -5.61
N TYR A 138 11.82 14.82 -5.73
CA TYR A 138 12.62 16.00 -5.45
C TYR A 138 13.11 16.03 -3.99
N TRP A 139 12.22 15.75 -3.03
CA TRP A 139 12.55 15.83 -1.61
C TRP A 139 13.36 14.61 -1.12
N ILE A 140 12.98 13.39 -1.51
CA ILE A 140 13.72 12.19 -1.05
C ILE A 140 15.15 12.14 -1.58
N SER A 141 15.42 12.68 -2.79
CA SER A 141 16.78 12.81 -3.33
C SER A 141 17.68 13.76 -2.51
N ARG A 142 17.08 14.58 -1.64
CA ARG A 142 17.75 15.46 -0.67
C ARG A 142 17.69 14.92 0.75
N GLY A 143 17.32 13.64 0.92
CA GLY A 143 17.15 13.03 2.24
C GLY A 143 15.98 13.59 3.05
N ILE A 144 15.01 14.25 2.42
CA ILE A 144 13.87 14.90 3.09
C ILE A 144 12.59 14.09 2.86
N ASP A 145 11.94 13.70 3.96
CA ASP A 145 10.63 13.05 3.96
C ASP A 145 9.87 13.42 5.24
N HIS A 146 8.80 14.21 5.10
CA HIS A 146 7.98 14.68 6.22
C HIS A 146 6.77 13.77 6.51
N ARG A 147 6.66 12.61 5.87
CA ARG A 147 5.57 11.69 6.16
C ARG A 147 5.72 11.14 7.57
N GLU A 148 4.72 11.37 8.40
CA GLU A 148 4.63 10.78 9.74
C GLU A 148 4.33 9.27 9.68
N VAL A 149 4.67 8.58 10.76
CA VAL A 149 4.23 7.20 11.01
C VAL A 149 2.79 7.25 11.51
N LYS A 150 1.87 6.61 10.77
CA LYS A 150 0.44 6.59 11.06
C LYS A 150 0.02 5.22 11.55
N ALA A 151 -0.28 5.10 12.85
CA ALA A 151 -0.72 3.85 13.46
C ALA A 151 -2.03 3.32 12.86
N ASP A 152 -3.00 4.22 12.66
CA ASP A 152 -4.31 3.88 12.15
C ASP A 152 -4.45 4.26 10.68
N ARG A 153 -4.48 3.24 9.81
CA ARG A 153 -4.95 3.43 8.44
C ARG A 153 -6.36 2.89 8.33
N VAL A 154 -7.33 3.80 8.28
CA VAL A 154 -8.72 3.45 7.94
C VAL A 154 -8.71 2.74 6.59
N ARG A 155 -9.18 1.49 6.59
CA ARG A 155 -9.30 0.70 5.37
C ARG A 155 -10.26 1.39 4.42
N LYS A 156 -9.87 1.53 3.15
CA LYS A 156 -10.68 2.20 2.11
C LYS A 156 -11.48 1.24 1.25
N SER A 157 -11.06 -0.02 1.17
CA SER A 157 -11.73 -1.06 0.39
C SER A 157 -11.43 -2.46 0.94
N ILE A 158 -12.33 -3.39 0.63
CA ILE A 158 -12.21 -4.83 0.88
C ILE A 158 -12.44 -5.52 -0.46
N GLY A 159 -11.48 -6.30 -0.95
CA GLY A 159 -11.62 -6.97 -2.23
C GLY A 159 -10.86 -8.28 -2.28
N ALA A 160 -11.27 -9.13 -3.22
CA ALA A 160 -10.57 -10.34 -3.59
C ALA A 160 -10.57 -10.47 -5.11
N GLU A 161 -9.52 -11.07 -5.64
CA GLU A 161 -9.40 -11.41 -7.05
C GLU A 161 -8.73 -12.76 -7.19
N ASN A 162 -9.01 -13.44 -8.30
CA ASN A 162 -8.43 -14.73 -8.63
C ASN A 162 -7.97 -14.74 -10.09
N THR A 163 -6.73 -15.16 -10.31
CA THR A 163 -6.25 -15.55 -11.65
C THR A 163 -6.56 -17.01 -11.85
N PHE A 164 -7.29 -17.33 -12.91
CA PHE A 164 -7.71 -18.69 -13.22
C PHE A 164 -6.60 -19.44 -13.98
N ALA A 165 -6.59 -20.76 -13.85
CA ALA A 165 -5.67 -21.63 -14.59
C ALA A 165 -6.04 -21.68 -16.08
N ASP A 166 -7.35 -21.80 -16.35
CA ASP A 166 -7.95 -21.75 -17.67
C ASP A 166 -8.71 -20.43 -17.85
N ASP A 167 -8.67 -19.87 -19.06
CA ASP A 167 -9.34 -18.61 -19.37
C ASP A 167 -10.84 -18.83 -19.59
N LEU A 168 -11.67 -17.93 -19.06
CA LEU A 168 -13.13 -18.06 -19.08
C LEU A 168 -13.72 -17.39 -20.32
N TYR A 169 -14.58 -18.10 -21.05
CA TYR A 169 -15.19 -17.60 -22.29
C TYR A 169 -16.72 -17.49 -22.19
N GLY A 170 -17.32 -18.26 -21.28
CA GLY A 170 -18.76 -18.28 -21.06
C GLY A 170 -19.21 -17.35 -19.92
N PHE A 171 -20.39 -16.75 -20.06
CA PHE A 171 -20.98 -15.94 -18.98
C PHE A 171 -21.26 -16.78 -17.73
N GLU A 172 -21.88 -17.95 -17.88
CA GLU A 172 -22.17 -18.83 -16.74
C GLU A 172 -20.90 -19.36 -16.08
N GLU A 173 -19.88 -19.69 -16.86
CA GLU A 173 -18.57 -20.08 -16.38
C GLU A 173 -17.94 -18.98 -15.51
N ALA A 174 -17.94 -17.73 -16.01
CA ALA A 174 -17.47 -16.57 -15.26
C ALA A 174 -18.31 -16.27 -14.02
N ARG A 175 -19.64 -16.48 -14.09
CA ARG A 175 -20.55 -16.30 -12.95
C ARG A 175 -20.22 -17.27 -11.82
N GLU A 176 -20.07 -18.56 -12.13
CA GLU A 176 -19.69 -19.59 -11.15
C GLU A 176 -18.29 -19.36 -10.58
N ALA A 177 -17.34 -18.93 -11.42
CA ALA A 177 -15.99 -18.59 -10.98
C ALA A 177 -15.94 -17.36 -10.06
N LEU A 178 -16.91 -16.46 -10.15
CA LEU A 178 -16.98 -15.23 -9.34
C LEU A 178 -17.57 -15.46 -7.95
N LYS A 179 -18.49 -16.41 -7.78
CA LYS A 179 -19.13 -16.74 -6.49
C LYS A 179 -18.13 -16.96 -5.33
N PRO A 180 -17.09 -17.81 -5.43
CA PRO A 180 -16.15 -17.99 -4.32
C PRO A 180 -15.35 -16.72 -3.99
N ILE A 181 -15.17 -15.82 -4.96
CA ILE A 181 -14.51 -14.53 -4.74
C ILE A 181 -15.44 -13.59 -3.96
N ILE A 182 -16.73 -13.55 -4.34
CA ILE A 182 -17.77 -12.80 -3.64
C ILE A 182 -17.92 -13.29 -2.20
N GLU A 183 -18.04 -14.60 -2.00
CA GLU A 183 -18.15 -15.21 -0.67
C GLU A 183 -16.96 -14.82 0.22
N LYS A 184 -15.74 -14.82 -0.33
CA LYS A 184 -14.53 -14.41 0.40
C LYS A 184 -14.59 -12.94 0.84
N VAL A 185 -15.08 -12.04 -0.02
CA VAL A 185 -15.28 -10.63 0.33
C VAL A 185 -16.37 -10.49 1.37
N TRP A 186 -17.53 -11.12 1.17
CA TRP A 186 -18.66 -11.04 2.08
C TRP A 186 -18.32 -11.58 3.48
N ARG A 187 -17.72 -12.77 3.57
CA ARG A 187 -17.28 -13.36 4.84
C ARG A 187 -16.33 -12.45 5.62
N HIS A 188 -15.46 -11.71 4.92
CA HIS A 188 -14.61 -10.72 5.57
C HIS A 188 -15.42 -9.54 6.09
N CYS A 189 -16.26 -8.93 5.25
CA CYS A 189 -17.14 -7.81 5.61
C CYS A 189 -18.04 -8.15 6.80
N ASP A 190 -18.62 -9.35 6.82
CA ASP A 190 -19.51 -9.81 7.86
C ASP A 190 -18.78 -9.97 9.20
N ARG A 191 -17.65 -10.69 9.20
CA ARG A 191 -16.81 -10.84 10.40
C ARG A 191 -16.32 -9.51 10.97
N THR A 192 -15.98 -8.54 10.12
CA THR A 192 -15.47 -7.23 10.56
C THR A 192 -16.58 -6.20 10.80
N HIS A 193 -17.85 -6.55 10.53
CA HIS A 193 -18.98 -5.62 10.58
C HIS A 193 -18.77 -4.35 9.72
N ILE A 194 -18.01 -4.49 8.63
CA ILE A 194 -17.76 -3.41 7.69
C ILE A 194 -18.74 -3.56 6.54
N ARG A 195 -19.37 -2.46 6.14
CA ARG A 195 -20.23 -2.36 4.96
C ARG A 195 -19.67 -1.30 4.03
N GLY A 196 -20.10 -1.32 2.77
CA GLY A 196 -19.69 -0.34 1.77
C GLY A 196 -20.78 -0.13 0.74
N ARG A 197 -20.71 1.00 0.03
CA ARG A 197 -21.73 1.42 -0.94
C ARG A 197 -21.39 1.10 -2.38
N THR A 198 -20.10 0.97 -2.70
CA THR A 198 -19.64 0.82 -4.09
C THR A 198 -19.07 -0.57 -4.30
N LEU A 199 -19.65 -1.34 -5.22
CA LEU A 199 -19.08 -2.59 -5.69
C LEU A 199 -18.38 -2.36 -7.02
N THR A 200 -17.12 -2.78 -7.13
CA THR A 200 -16.31 -2.75 -8.35
C THR A 200 -16.01 -4.17 -8.79
N LEU A 201 -16.41 -4.52 -10.01
CA LEU A 201 -15.96 -5.69 -10.74
C LEU A 201 -14.69 -5.35 -11.52
N LYS A 202 -13.68 -6.20 -11.42
CA LYS A 202 -12.46 -6.16 -12.23
C LYS A 202 -12.40 -7.42 -13.09
N ALA A 203 -12.14 -7.24 -14.38
CA ALA A 203 -11.83 -8.33 -15.29
C ALA A 203 -10.49 -8.02 -15.98
N LYS A 204 -9.64 -9.04 -16.12
CA LYS A 204 -8.38 -8.96 -16.85
C LYS A 204 -8.33 -10.06 -17.90
N PHE A 205 -7.99 -9.68 -19.13
CA PHE A 205 -7.96 -10.56 -20.29
C PHE A 205 -6.57 -11.17 -20.48
N VAL A 206 -6.47 -12.11 -21.42
CA VAL A 206 -5.23 -12.86 -21.74
C VAL A 206 -4.09 -11.93 -22.18
N ASP A 207 -4.40 -10.83 -22.86
CA ASP A 207 -3.44 -9.81 -23.28
C ASP A 207 -3.03 -8.83 -22.15
N PHE A 208 -3.43 -9.13 -20.91
CA PHE A 208 -3.19 -8.35 -19.70
C PHE A 208 -3.90 -7.00 -19.65
N GLN A 209 -4.74 -6.65 -20.65
CA GLN A 209 -5.65 -5.53 -20.52
C GLN A 209 -6.66 -5.80 -19.40
N GLN A 210 -7.01 -4.74 -18.67
CA GLN A 210 -7.98 -4.83 -17.60
C GLN A 210 -9.08 -3.80 -17.79
N ILE A 211 -10.28 -4.18 -17.37
CA ILE A 211 -11.42 -3.29 -17.25
C ILE A 211 -11.98 -3.36 -15.84
N THR A 212 -12.48 -2.23 -15.37
CA THR A 212 -13.19 -2.13 -14.11
C THR A 212 -14.53 -1.50 -14.35
N ARG A 213 -15.59 -2.10 -13.82
CA ARG A 213 -16.95 -1.53 -13.82
C ARG A 213 -17.42 -1.45 -12.38
N SER A 214 -18.08 -0.37 -12.01
CA SER A 214 -18.56 -0.18 -10.64
C SER A 214 -20.01 0.27 -10.61
N ARG A 215 -20.72 -0.10 -9.55
CA ARG A 215 -22.04 0.42 -9.21
C ARG A 215 -22.05 0.86 -7.75
N THR A 216 -22.55 2.06 -7.50
CA THR A 216 -22.73 2.62 -6.15
C THR A 216 -24.21 2.58 -5.79
N ARG A 217 -24.53 2.12 -4.59
CA ARG A 217 -25.86 2.17 -3.98
C ARG A 217 -25.95 3.36 -3.03
N GLU A 218 -27.15 3.87 -2.83
CA GLU A 218 -27.41 4.92 -1.83
C GLU A 218 -27.17 4.39 -0.41
N ASN A 219 -27.75 3.23 -0.13
CA ASN A 219 -27.55 2.51 1.12
C ASN A 219 -26.37 1.53 1.04
N PRO A 220 -25.68 1.25 2.16
CA PRO A 220 -24.63 0.24 2.19
C PRO A 220 -25.19 -1.13 1.83
N ILE A 221 -24.41 -1.91 1.07
CA ILE A 221 -24.79 -3.27 0.64
C ILE A 221 -24.84 -4.19 1.87
N GLN A 222 -25.98 -4.86 2.11
CA GLN A 222 -26.26 -5.56 3.36
C GLN A 222 -26.19 -7.09 3.28
N SER A 223 -25.98 -7.67 2.10
CA SER A 223 -26.01 -9.13 1.93
C SER A 223 -25.04 -9.60 0.84
N GLN A 224 -24.71 -10.89 0.87
CA GLN A 224 -23.99 -11.54 -0.23
C GLN A 224 -24.80 -11.51 -1.53
N ASP A 225 -26.10 -11.76 -1.45
CA ASP A 225 -27.00 -11.82 -2.60
C ASP A 225 -27.04 -10.49 -3.36
N GLU A 226 -27.03 -9.35 -2.65
CA GLU A 226 -26.89 -8.03 -3.28
C GLU A 226 -25.54 -7.85 -3.99
N ILE A 227 -24.45 -8.39 -3.43
CA ILE A 227 -23.14 -8.37 -4.10
C ILE A 227 -23.20 -9.21 -5.37
N GLU A 228 -23.80 -10.39 -5.32
CA GLU A 228 -23.98 -11.27 -6.48
C GLU A 228 -24.81 -10.61 -7.57
N GLU A 229 -25.96 -10.03 -7.24
CA GLU A 229 -26.82 -9.31 -8.18
C GLU A 229 -26.04 -8.20 -8.90
N ILE A 230 -25.35 -7.34 -8.13
CA ILE A 230 -24.59 -6.23 -8.69
C ILE A 230 -23.40 -6.73 -9.52
N ALA A 231 -22.65 -7.71 -9.01
CA ALA A 231 -21.48 -8.24 -9.70
C ALA A 231 -21.85 -8.90 -11.03
N PHE A 232 -22.92 -9.68 -11.07
CA PHE A 232 -23.38 -10.36 -12.27
C PHE A 232 -23.94 -9.37 -13.30
N ALA A 233 -24.67 -8.33 -12.85
CA ALA A 233 -25.11 -7.25 -13.73
C ALA A 233 -23.93 -6.43 -14.31
N LEU A 234 -22.83 -6.29 -13.57
CA LEU A 234 -21.60 -5.65 -14.06
C LEU A 234 -20.80 -6.56 -15.00
N LEU A 235 -20.91 -7.89 -14.83
CA LEU A 235 -20.21 -8.92 -15.59
C LEU A 235 -20.88 -9.20 -16.94
N GLN A 236 -22.21 -9.25 -16.99
CA GLN A 236 -22.97 -9.62 -18.18
C GLN A 236 -22.61 -8.81 -19.44
N PRO A 237 -22.43 -7.47 -19.39
CA PRO A 237 -22.10 -6.67 -20.56
C PRO A 237 -20.68 -6.90 -21.11
N LEU A 238 -19.86 -7.72 -20.45
CA LEU A 238 -18.55 -8.10 -20.97
C LEU A 238 -18.68 -9.17 -22.06
N PHE A 239 -19.79 -9.91 -22.08
CA PHE A 239 -19.99 -11.03 -23.00
C PHE A 239 -20.67 -10.60 -24.31
N PRO A 240 -20.32 -11.24 -25.44
CA PRO A 240 -19.31 -12.31 -25.58
C PRO A 240 -17.86 -11.78 -25.46
N VAL A 241 -16.98 -12.54 -24.81
CA VAL A 241 -15.56 -12.22 -24.67
C VAL A 241 -14.71 -13.02 -25.66
N ALA A 242 -14.17 -12.36 -26.69
CA ALA A 242 -13.34 -13.05 -27.69
C ALA A 242 -11.96 -13.46 -27.15
N GLN A 243 -11.37 -12.64 -26.28
CA GLN A 243 -10.01 -12.84 -25.77
C GLN A 243 -9.90 -13.80 -24.57
N GLY A 244 -11.03 -14.18 -23.96
CA GLY A 244 -11.05 -14.95 -22.70
C GLY A 244 -10.69 -14.09 -21.47
N ILE A 245 -11.36 -14.34 -20.34
CA ILE A 245 -11.09 -13.68 -19.06
C ILE A 245 -10.16 -14.56 -18.23
N ARG A 246 -8.97 -14.03 -17.89
CA ARG A 246 -7.96 -14.74 -17.07
C ARG A 246 -8.06 -14.43 -15.58
N LEU A 247 -8.58 -13.26 -15.21
CA LEU A 247 -8.79 -12.89 -13.82
C LEU A 247 -10.10 -12.16 -13.65
N LEU A 248 -10.80 -12.51 -12.57
CA LEU A 248 -11.94 -11.76 -12.05
C LEU A 248 -11.67 -11.32 -10.62
N GLY A 249 -12.26 -10.20 -10.23
CA GLY A 249 -12.22 -9.71 -8.86
C GLY A 249 -13.40 -8.83 -8.53
N VAL A 250 -13.77 -8.82 -7.26
CA VAL A 250 -14.75 -7.88 -6.71
C VAL A 250 -14.12 -7.10 -5.57
N THR A 251 -14.44 -5.81 -5.50
CA THR A 251 -13.97 -4.91 -4.44
C THR A 251 -15.13 -4.06 -3.96
N LEU A 252 -15.38 -4.11 -2.65
CA LEU A 252 -16.27 -3.22 -1.93
C LEU A 252 -15.48 -1.99 -1.46
N SER A 253 -15.99 -0.80 -1.74
CA SER A 253 -15.40 0.49 -1.32
C SER A 253 -16.49 1.45 -0.85
N SER A 254 -16.11 2.70 -0.54
CA SER A 254 -16.97 3.64 0.19
C SER A 254 -17.46 3.01 1.50
N LEU A 255 -16.49 2.48 2.26
CA LEU A 255 -16.76 1.73 3.47
C LEU A 255 -17.30 2.66 4.56
N ASP A 256 -18.29 2.19 5.31
CA ASP A 256 -18.78 2.89 6.50
C ASP A 256 -17.77 2.71 7.64
N GLY A 257 -16.66 3.44 7.55
CA GLY A 257 -15.79 3.65 8.69
C GLY A 257 -16.47 4.63 9.64
N LYS A 258 -16.56 4.28 10.93
CA LYS A 258 -16.85 5.21 12.02
C LYS A 258 -15.80 6.32 12.03
N ASP A 259 -16.04 7.36 11.25
CA ASP A 259 -15.43 8.69 11.35
C ASP A 259 -16.28 9.66 10.53
N THR A 260 -17.59 9.66 10.76
CA THR A 260 -18.39 10.86 10.55
C THR A 260 -18.07 11.84 11.67
N GLN A 261 -16.88 12.45 11.62
CA GLN A 261 -16.83 13.84 12.04
C GLN A 261 -17.76 14.57 11.06
N SER A 262 -18.90 14.98 11.60
CA SER A 262 -19.86 15.86 10.94
C SER A 262 -19.09 17.05 10.36
N VAL A 263 -18.89 17.04 9.05
CA VAL A 263 -18.58 18.26 8.32
C VAL A 263 -19.88 19.04 8.34
N GLU A 264 -20.07 19.87 9.37
CA GLU A 264 -21.07 20.93 9.33
C GLU A 264 -20.75 21.80 8.13
N GLN A 265 -21.52 21.60 7.06
CA GLN A 265 -21.52 22.47 5.91
C GLN A 265 -22.06 23.82 6.37
N LEU A 266 -21.15 24.76 6.65
CA LEU A 266 -21.50 26.16 6.88
C LEU A 266 -22.29 26.65 5.67
N ARG A 267 -23.59 26.87 5.88
CA ARG A 267 -24.43 27.60 4.95
C ARG A 267 -23.98 29.04 4.96
N LEU A 268 -23.52 29.54 3.81
CA LEU A 268 -23.37 30.96 3.59
C LEU A 268 -24.77 31.57 3.60
N SER A 269 -25.04 32.40 4.62
CA SER A 269 -26.17 33.33 4.60
C SER A 269 -25.95 34.33 3.47
N ILE A 270 -27.00 34.53 2.67
CA ILE A 270 -27.09 35.45 1.53
C ILE A 270 -26.81 36.89 1.99
#